data_AF-A0AA87B063-F1
#
_entry.id   AF-A0AA87B063-F1
#
_cell.length_a   1.000
_cell.length_b   1.000
_cell.length_c   1.000
_cell.angle_alpha   90.00
_cell.angle_beta   90.00
_cell.angle_gamma   90.00
#
_symmetry.space_group_name_H-M   'P 1'
#
loop_
_entity.id
_entity.type
_entity.pdbx_description
1 polymer ?
#
loop_
_entity_poly.entity_id
_entity_poly.type
_entity_poly.pdbx_seq_one_letter_code
_entity_poly.pdbx_strand_id
1 'polypeptide(L)'
;MTTFLEYSKSYEVKENEAVNAFLAALIRQKKAFETGETSRRSWVKEENGGFHIKLGKLAKTYRVENKNDVSDFLHRAAVGAQTEADFRALIEEAYGSSDAAAENKPRRGRKPKNA
;
A
#
# COMPACT_ATOMS: atom_id res chain seq x y z
N MET A 1 39.34 -6.19 -18.50
CA MET A 1 38.47 -7.38 -18.49
C MET A 1 37.30 -7.03 -17.60
N THR A 2 36.13 -6.75 -18.16
CA THR A 2 34.93 -6.45 -17.37
C THR A 2 34.47 -7.73 -16.69
N THR A 3 34.20 -7.66 -15.40
CA THR A 3 33.73 -8.83 -14.66
C THR A 3 32.29 -9.13 -15.06
N PHE A 4 31.87 -10.39 -14.98
CA PHE A 4 30.48 -10.77 -15.24
C PHE A 4 29.49 -9.96 -14.38
N LEU A 5 29.90 -9.59 -13.16
CA LEU A 5 29.11 -8.74 -12.26
C LEU A 5 28.86 -7.33 -12.82
N GLU A 6 29.86 -6.71 -13.46
CA GLU A 6 29.71 -5.40 -14.08
C GLU A 6 28.84 -5.47 -15.34
N TYR A 7 28.97 -6.57 -16.10
CA TYR A 7 28.13 -6.82 -17.26
C TYR A 7 26.67 -7.11 -16.87
N SER A 8 26.43 -7.88 -15.81
CA SER A 8 25.06 -8.24 -15.39
C SER A 8 24.28 -7.06 -14.81
N LYS A 9 24.97 -6.09 -14.18
CA LYS A 9 24.33 -4.90 -13.59
C LYS A 9 23.56 -4.05 -14.61
N SER A 10 23.97 -4.01 -15.88
CA SER A 10 23.23 -3.27 -16.92
C SER A 10 21.96 -3.97 -17.39
N TYR A 11 21.77 -5.25 -17.04
CA TYR A 11 20.58 -6.05 -17.38
C TYR A 11 19.71 -6.36 -16.16
N GLU A 12 20.08 -5.85 -14.98
CA GLU A 12 19.33 -6.07 -13.75
C GLU A 12 18.06 -5.21 -13.76
N VAL A 13 16.90 -5.87 -13.90
CA VAL A 13 15.60 -5.24 -13.69
C VAL A 13 15.38 -5.16 -12.18
N LYS A 14 15.54 -3.96 -11.61
CA LYS A 14 15.19 -3.72 -10.21
C LYS A 14 13.68 -3.69 -10.06
N GLU A 15 13.10 -4.84 -9.73
CA GLU A 15 11.72 -4.91 -9.29
C GLU A 15 11.59 -4.23 -7.93
N ASN A 16 10.63 -3.32 -7.82
CA ASN A 16 10.38 -2.59 -6.59
C ASN A 16 9.28 -3.30 -5.81
N GLU A 17 9.68 -4.17 -4.88
CA GLU A 17 8.75 -4.98 -4.07
C GLU A 17 7.72 -4.10 -3.32
N ALA A 18 8.14 -2.94 -2.83
CA ALA A 18 7.26 -2.01 -2.13
C ALA A 18 6.16 -1.46 -3.04
N VAL A 19 6.52 -1.02 -4.24
CA VAL A 19 5.55 -0.54 -5.25
C VAL A 19 4.65 -1.67 -5.73
N ASN A 20 5.19 -2.86 -5.96
CA ASN A 20 4.41 -4.04 -6.35
C ASN A 20 3.39 -4.44 -5.26
N ALA A 21 3.81 -4.43 -4.00
CA ALA A 21 2.92 -4.70 -2.87
C ALA A 21 1.81 -3.65 -2.73
N PHE A 22 2.15 -2.37 -2.94
CA PHE A 22 1.18 -1.28 -2.95
C PHE A 22 0.15 -1.45 -4.08
N LEU A 23 0.60 -1.70 -5.31
CA LEU A 23 -0.28 -1.91 -6.46
C LEU A 23 -1.20 -3.12 -6.27
N ALA A 24 -0.68 -4.23 -5.76
CA ALA A 24 -1.46 -5.42 -5.48
C ALA A 24 -2.56 -5.15 -4.43
N ALA A 25 -2.24 -4.38 -3.39
CA ALA A 25 -3.22 -3.96 -2.39
C ALA A 25 -4.25 -3.00 -2.99
N LEU A 26 -3.83 -2.03 -3.80
CA LEU A 26 -4.70 -1.05 -4.45
C LEU A 26 -5.72 -1.72 -5.38
N ILE A 27 -5.31 -2.73 -6.16
CA ILE A 27 -6.22 -3.51 -7.02
C ILE A 27 -7.31 -4.20 -6.19
N ARG A 28 -6.96 -4.81 -5.06
CA ARG A 28 -7.94 -5.45 -4.17
C ARG A 28 -8.93 -4.44 -3.61
N GLN A 29 -8.44 -3.24 -3.25
CA GLN A 29 -9.26 -2.18 -2.67
C GLN A 29 -10.18 -1.52 -3.70
N LYS A 30 -9.72 -1.35 -4.95
CA LYS A 30 -10.56 -0.92 -6.06
C LYS A 30 -11.72 -1.90 -6.29
N LYS A 31 -11.42 -3.21 -6.33
CA LYS A 31 -12.46 -4.24 -6.45
C LYS A 31 -13.45 -4.21 -5.28
N ALA A 32 -12.96 -4.10 -4.05
CA ALA A 32 -13.82 -4.01 -2.85
C ALA A 32 -14.74 -2.78 -2.90
N PHE A 33 -14.24 -1.65 -3.40
CA PHE A 33 -15.06 -0.45 -3.56
C PHE A 33 -16.12 -0.61 -4.66
N GLU A 34 -15.77 -1.22 -5.80
CA GLU A 34 -16.69 -1.50 -6.90
C GLU A 34 -17.83 -2.45 -6.46
N THR A 35 -17.52 -3.46 -5.64
CA THR A 35 -18.52 -4.39 -5.09
C THR A 35 -19.31 -3.85 -3.90
N GLY A 36 -18.99 -2.63 -3.42
CA GLY A 36 -19.66 -2.02 -2.27
C GLY A 36 -19.21 -2.56 -0.91
N GLU A 37 -18.13 -3.33 -0.85
CA GLU A 37 -17.55 -3.84 0.41
C GLU A 37 -16.69 -2.76 1.10
N THR A 38 -17.33 -1.77 1.70
CA THR A 38 -16.70 -0.75 2.56
C THR A 38 -16.44 -1.27 3.98
N SER A 39 -15.84 -2.47 4.08
CA SER A 39 -15.54 -3.09 5.37
C SER A 39 -14.47 -2.32 6.17
N ARG A 40 -14.23 -2.71 7.43
CA ARG A 40 -13.17 -2.15 8.28
C ARG A 40 -11.76 -2.20 7.65
N ARG A 41 -11.53 -3.12 6.69
CA ARG A 41 -10.27 -3.29 5.96
C ARG A 41 -10.22 -2.51 4.64
N SER A 42 -11.31 -1.85 4.26
CA SER A 42 -11.36 -1.00 3.08
C SER A 42 -10.51 0.26 3.29
N TRP A 43 -9.82 0.68 2.24
CA TRP A 43 -9.13 1.97 2.18
C TRP A 43 -10.11 3.13 2.03
N VAL A 44 -11.28 2.85 1.47
CA VAL A 44 -12.36 3.82 1.28
C VAL A 44 -13.43 3.59 2.33
N LYS A 45 -13.75 4.63 3.10
CA LYS A 45 -14.84 4.64 4.08
C LYS A 45 -15.82 5.74 3.73
N GLU A 46 -17.10 5.39 3.75
CA GLU A 46 -18.17 6.37 3.59
C GLU A 46 -18.54 6.92 4.96
N GLU A 47 -18.32 8.22 5.18
CA GLU A 47 -18.59 8.91 6.43
C GLU A 47 -19.10 10.33 6.15
N ASN A 48 -20.17 10.76 6.84
CA ASN A 48 -20.73 12.11 6.77
C ASN A 48 -21.04 12.62 5.35
N GLY A 49 -21.64 11.78 4.51
CA GLY A 49 -22.04 12.16 3.14
C GLY A 49 -20.87 12.31 2.17
N GLY A 50 -19.72 11.71 2.46
CA GLY A 50 -18.59 11.63 1.54
C GLY A 50 -17.69 10.43 1.83
N PHE A 51 -16.59 10.34 1.10
CA PHE A 51 -15.64 9.24 1.14
C PHE A 51 -14.29 9.68 1.68
N HIS A 52 -13.81 8.98 2.71
CA HIS A 52 -12.46 9.12 3.23
C HIS A 52 -11.60 7.99 2.67
N ILE A 53 -10.51 8.36 2.01
CA ILE A 53 -9.58 7.44 1.36
C ILE A 53 -8.24 7.50 2.09
N LYS A 54 -7.81 6.37 2.66
CA LYS A 54 -6.46 6.20 3.20
C LYS A 54 -5.73 5.12 2.41
N LEU A 55 -4.70 5.52 1.68
CA LEU A 55 -3.93 4.63 0.80
C LEU A 55 -2.98 3.74 1.62
N GLY A 56 -3.52 2.68 2.23
CA GLY A 56 -2.74 1.67 2.93
C GLY A 56 -1.93 2.23 4.10
N LYS A 57 -0.60 2.08 4.02
CA LYS A 57 0.35 2.55 5.04
C LYS A 57 0.74 4.02 4.90
N LEU A 58 0.29 4.72 3.86
CA LEU A 58 0.60 6.13 3.67
C LEU A 58 -0.03 6.97 4.79
N ALA A 59 0.67 8.04 5.17
CA ALA A 59 0.28 8.88 6.31
C ALA A 59 -0.98 9.73 6.04
N LYS A 60 -1.18 10.14 4.78
CA LYS A 60 -2.25 11.06 4.39
C LYS A 60 -3.59 10.34 4.20
N THR A 61 -4.65 11.03 4.60
CA THR A 61 -6.03 10.66 4.32
C THR A 61 -6.63 11.75 3.44
N TYR A 62 -7.43 11.35 2.46
CA TYR A 62 -8.04 12.24 1.48
C TYR A 62 -9.56 12.18 1.63
N ARG A 63 -10.25 13.28 1.38
CA ARG A 63 -11.71 13.33 1.36
C ARG A 63 -12.18 13.60 -0.06
N VAL A 64 -13.16 12.83 -0.50
CA VAL A 64 -13.75 12.89 -1.82
C VAL A 64 -15.27 12.85 -1.65
N GLU A 65 -16.01 13.68 -2.38
CA GLU A 65 -17.46 13.78 -2.20
C GLU A 65 -18.22 12.72 -3.02
N ASN A 66 -17.79 12.49 -4.26
CA ASN A 66 -18.52 11.62 -5.19
C ASN A 66 -17.87 10.25 -5.39
N LYS A 67 -18.71 9.24 -5.62
CA LYS A 67 -18.27 7.87 -5.91
C LYS A 67 -17.38 7.76 -7.16
N ASN A 68 -17.68 8.54 -8.20
CA ASN A 68 -16.90 8.55 -9.45
C ASN A 68 -15.49 9.08 -9.21
N ASP A 69 -15.37 10.15 -8.43
CA ASP A 69 -14.10 10.77 -8.07
C ASP A 69 -13.22 9.83 -7.23
N VAL A 70 -13.83 8.95 -6.42
CA VAL A 70 -13.08 7.90 -5.69
C VAL A 70 -12.44 6.91 -6.64
N SER A 71 -13.19 6.44 -7.64
CA SER A 71 -12.66 5.49 -8.64
C SER A 71 -11.51 6.12 -9.44
N ASP A 72 -11.69 7.37 -9.86
CA ASP A 72 -10.67 8.15 -10.55
C ASP A 72 -9.45 8.39 -9.66
N PHE A 73 -9.65 8.70 -8.38
CA PHE A 73 -8.56 8.87 -7.43
C PHE A 73 -7.72 7.60 -7.28
N LEU A 74 -8.36 6.45 -7.10
CA LEU A 74 -7.68 5.16 -7.00
C LEU A 74 -6.96 4.79 -8.30
N HIS A 75 -7.54 5.12 -9.46
CA HIS A 75 -6.89 4.91 -10.74
C HIS A 75 -5.65 5.79 -10.92
N ARG A 76 -5.76 7.10 -10.62
CA ARG A 76 -4.62 8.03 -10.66
C ARG A 76 -3.53 7.64 -9.68
N ALA A 77 -3.87 7.14 -8.50
CA ALA A 77 -2.89 6.61 -7.55
C ALA A 77 -2.14 5.38 -8.12
N ALA A 78 -2.79 4.53 -8.91
CA ALA A 78 -2.13 3.42 -9.60
C ALA A 78 -1.14 3.91 -10.66
N VAL A 79 -1.54 4.91 -11.46
CA VAL A 79 -0.69 5.52 -12.48
C VAL A 79 0.50 6.22 -11.84
N GLY A 80 0.26 7.08 -10.84
CA GLY A 80 1.30 7.80 -10.11
C GLY A 80 2.32 6.86 -9.46
N ALA A 81 1.88 5.71 -8.94
CA ALA A 81 2.79 4.71 -8.36
C ALA A 81 3.78 4.12 -9.39
N GLN A 82 3.50 4.24 -10.69
CA GLN A 82 4.37 3.77 -11.76
C GLN A 82 5.18 4.91 -12.40
N THR A 83 4.58 6.09 -12.52
CA THR A 83 5.15 7.20 -13.29
C THR A 83 5.85 8.25 -12.43
N GLU A 84 5.34 8.55 -11.23
CA GLU A 84 5.81 9.65 -10.40
C GLU A 84 6.90 9.17 -9.45
N ALA A 85 8.09 9.77 -9.53
CA ALA A 85 9.23 9.38 -8.68
C ALA A 85 9.00 9.72 -7.21
N ASP A 86 8.43 10.90 -6.92
CA ASP A 86 8.16 11.35 -5.55
C ASP A 86 7.11 10.46 -4.86
N PHE A 87 6.07 10.06 -5.59
CA PHE A 87 5.06 9.17 -5.04
C PHE A 87 5.58 7.75 -4.84
N ARG A 88 6.45 7.26 -5.73
CA ARG A 88 7.17 6.00 -5.54
C ARG A 88 8.04 6.02 -4.29
N ALA A 89 8.78 7.10 -4.05
CA ALA A 89 9.58 7.26 -2.83
C ALA A 89 8.72 7.20 -1.56
N LEU A 90 7.54 7.83 -1.56
CA LEU A 90 6.59 7.74 -0.43
C LEU A 90 6.07 6.31 -0.20
N ILE A 91 5.84 5.56 -1.28
CA ILE A 91 5.43 4.15 -1.19
C ILE A 91 6.58 3.30 -0.64
N GLU A 92 7.80 3.49 -1.15
CA GLU A 92 9.00 2.80 -0.69
C GLU A 92 9.27 3.08 0.79
N GLU A 93 9.11 4.32 1.26
CA GLU A 93 9.24 4.64 2.68
C GLU A 93 8.19 3.91 3.53
N ALA A 94 6.92 3.91 3.08
CA ALA A 94 5.83 3.31 3.83
C ALA A 94 5.80 1.76 3.79
N TYR A 95 6.25 1.14 2.70
CA TYR A 95 6.18 -0.31 2.47
C TYR A 95 7.54 -1.00 2.54
N GLY A 96 8.62 -0.31 2.16
CA GLY A 96 10.01 -0.78 2.22
C GLY A 96 10.63 -0.71 3.62
N SER A 97 10.01 -0.02 4.58
CA SER A 97 10.40 -0.05 6.00
C SER A 97 10.04 -1.40 6.70
N SER A 98 10.10 -2.50 5.96
CA SER A 98 9.89 -3.86 6.50
C SER A 98 11.14 -4.43 7.18
N ASP A 99 12.27 -3.70 7.21
CA ASP A 99 13.50 -4.12 7.90
C ASP A 99 13.78 -3.42 9.25
N ALA A 100 12.90 -2.56 9.77
CA ALA A 100 13.18 -1.82 11.02
C ALA A 100 12.19 -2.06 12.19
N ALA A 101 11.35 -3.09 12.14
CA ALA A 101 10.47 -3.41 13.28
C ALA A 101 10.25 -4.90 13.46
N ALA A 102 11.33 -5.69 13.49
CA ALA A 102 11.33 -6.94 14.25
C ALA A 102 11.41 -6.66 15.76
N GLU A 103 10.57 -5.77 16.29
CA GLU A 103 10.30 -5.78 17.72
C GLU A 103 9.41 -6.99 17.98
N ASN A 104 10.08 -8.06 18.41
CA ASN A 104 9.57 -9.19 19.15
C ASN A 104 8.51 -8.71 20.16
N LYS A 105 7.25 -8.57 19.74
CA LYS A 105 6.16 -8.40 20.70
C LYS A 105 6.11 -9.70 21.48
N PRO A 106 6.39 -9.68 22.81
CA PRO A 106 6.26 -10.90 23.59
C PRO A 106 4.80 -11.36 23.46
N ARG A 107 4.62 -12.59 22.98
CA ARG A 107 3.34 -13.30 23.05
C ARG A 107 2.92 -13.27 24.51
N ARG A 108 2.02 -12.33 24.88
CA ARG A 108 1.46 -12.25 26.22
C ARG A 108 0.91 -13.62 26.56
N GLY A 109 1.55 -14.27 27.53
CA GLY A 109 1.25 -15.62 27.96
C GLY A 109 -0.24 -15.76 28.22
N ARG A 110 -0.82 -16.81 27.64
CA ARG A 110 -2.17 -17.26 27.95
C ARG A 110 -2.20 -17.58 29.44
N LYS A 111 -2.94 -16.79 30.24
CA LYS A 111 -3.21 -17.13 31.64
C LYS A 111 -3.90 -18.52 31.64
N PRO A 112 -3.37 -19.55 32.32
CA PRO A 112 -4.06 -20.83 32.38
C PRO A 112 -5.40 -20.63 33.09
N LYS A 113 -6.45 -21.20 32.50
CA LYS A 113 -7.79 -21.21 33.06
C LYS A 113 -7.78 -22.22 34.21
N ASN A 114 -8.04 -21.72 35.43
CA ASN A 114 -8.27 -22.41 36.71
C ASN A 114 -8.05 -23.94 36.73
N ALA A 115 -7.11 -24.37 37.56
CA ALA A 115 -7.23 -25.63 38.31
C ALA A 115 -7.94 -25.32 39.64
#